data_AF-A0A1G6DV35-F1
#
_entry.id   AF-A0A1G6DV35-F1
#
_cell.length_a   1.000
_cell.length_b   1.000
_cell.length_c   1.000
_cell.angle_alpha   90.00
_cell.angle_beta   90.00
_cell.angle_gamma   90.00
#
_symmetry.space_group_name_H-M   'P 1'
#
loop_
_entity.id
_entity.type
_entity.pdbx_description
1 polymer ?
#
loop_
_entity_poly.entity_id
_entity_poly.type
_entity_poly.pdbx_seq_one_letter_code
_entity_poly.pdbx_strand_id
1 'polypeptide(L)'
;MKRFARWFIGLTVFVTLFVGQSVLADTPMYRVYNPNSGEHFYTASTYERDSLGRIGWHKEGVGWLAPSSGQAVHRLYNPNSGDHHYTLSGGEKNHLVKLGWRYEGIAWQSGGTVPVYRLYNPNARTGTHHYTLSAGERDSLVKIGWRYEGISWYAIGNGAEYADANSYSPVKNSNSGSNSSGGSTVGVNPDGMVFVARNGEADAYWYRIENMPYNTNFNRVIKMSEADALASGKHHSKTE
;
A
#
# COMPACT_ATOMS: atom_id res chain seq x y z
N MET A 1 -38.60 52.30 -46.80
CA MET A 1 -37.44 51.73 -47.52
C MET A 1 -36.87 50.58 -46.69
N LYS A 2 -36.61 49.43 -47.32
CA LYS A 2 -36.22 48.16 -46.69
C LYS A 2 -34.88 48.28 -45.97
N ARG A 3 -34.71 47.58 -44.83
CA ARG A 3 -33.51 46.79 -44.53
C ARG A 3 -33.71 45.83 -43.34
N PHE A 4 -33.43 44.56 -43.59
CA PHE A 4 -33.46 43.43 -42.67
C PHE A 4 -32.23 43.42 -41.75
N ALA A 5 -32.40 42.93 -40.51
CA ALA A 5 -31.40 42.11 -39.83
C ALA A 5 -32.08 41.26 -38.73
N ARG A 6 -32.11 39.95 -38.93
CA ARG A 6 -32.33 38.93 -37.88
C ARG A 6 -31.01 38.71 -37.17
N TRP A 7 -30.93 38.53 -35.85
CA TRP A 7 -29.89 37.70 -35.23
C TRP A 7 -30.37 37.06 -33.92
N PHE A 8 -29.77 35.91 -33.63
CA PHE A 8 -30.24 34.78 -32.84
C PHE A 8 -30.20 34.93 -31.30
N ILE A 9 -30.99 34.05 -30.68
CA ILE A 9 -31.02 33.64 -29.26
C ILE A 9 -29.62 33.21 -28.77
N GLY A 10 -29.27 33.59 -27.53
CA GLY A 10 -28.11 33.04 -26.83
C GLY A 10 -28.23 33.23 -25.32
N LEU A 11 -29.00 32.36 -24.66
CA LEU A 11 -28.91 32.13 -23.21
C LEU A 11 -27.80 31.11 -22.98
N THR A 12 -26.73 31.49 -22.28
CA THR A 12 -25.73 30.53 -21.81
C THR A 12 -25.44 30.79 -20.34
N VAL A 13 -26.02 29.96 -19.48
CA VAL A 13 -25.67 29.84 -18.08
C VAL A 13 -24.51 28.84 -17.99
N PHE A 14 -23.32 29.31 -17.61
CA PHE A 14 -22.23 28.42 -17.20
C PHE A 14 -22.24 28.32 -15.66
N VAL A 15 -22.86 27.27 -15.14
CA VAL A 15 -22.55 26.78 -13.79
C VAL A 15 -21.51 25.68 -13.97
N THR A 16 -20.25 26.01 -13.75
CA THR A 16 -19.20 24.99 -13.69
C THR A 16 -19.17 24.47 -12.26
N LEU A 17 -19.84 23.34 -12.03
CA LEU A 17 -19.66 22.58 -10.80
C LEU A 17 -18.32 21.84 -10.90
N PHE A 18 -17.28 22.39 -10.28
CA PHE A 18 -16.06 21.64 -10.03
C PHE A 18 -16.33 20.65 -8.90
N VAL A 19 -16.70 19.42 -9.27
CA VAL A 19 -16.58 18.29 -8.35
C VAL A 19 -15.09 17.97 -8.28
N GLY A 20 -14.42 18.41 -7.22
CA GLY A 20 -13.09 17.93 -6.89
C GLY A 20 -13.17 16.42 -6.65
N GLN A 21 -12.72 15.62 -7.62
CA GLN A 21 -12.47 14.20 -7.36
C GLN A 21 -11.33 14.12 -6.36
N SER A 22 -11.63 13.65 -5.16
CA SER A 22 -10.61 13.14 -4.25
C SER A 22 -9.93 11.96 -4.93
N VAL A 23 -8.68 12.14 -5.34
CA VAL A 23 -7.83 11.03 -5.75
C VAL A 23 -7.61 10.20 -4.49
N LEU A 24 -8.34 9.10 -4.32
CA LEU A 24 -7.96 8.08 -3.34
C LEU A 24 -6.60 7.59 -3.80
N ALA A 25 -5.55 7.91 -3.06
CA ALA A 25 -4.23 7.37 -3.35
C ALA A 25 -4.26 5.89 -2.94
N ASP A 26 -4.43 5.03 -3.95
CA ASP A 26 -4.41 3.58 -3.79
C ASP A 26 -2.98 3.13 -3.49
N THR A 27 -2.75 2.54 -2.33
CA THR A 27 -1.45 1.93 -1.99
C THR A 27 -1.53 0.41 -2.20
N PRO A 28 -0.71 -0.20 -3.07
CA PRO A 28 -0.75 -1.63 -3.31
C PRO A 28 -0.16 -2.42 -2.14
N MET A 29 -0.91 -3.39 -1.61
CA MET A 29 -0.40 -4.36 -0.65
C MET A 29 0.08 -5.61 -1.37
N TYR A 30 1.39 -5.78 -1.47
CA TYR A 30 2.03 -6.95 -2.06
C TYR A 30 1.85 -8.18 -1.18
N ARG A 31 1.52 -9.32 -1.79
CA ARG A 31 1.48 -10.63 -1.15
C ARG A 31 2.74 -11.43 -1.51
N VAL A 32 3.42 -11.95 -0.50
CA VAL A 32 4.68 -12.70 -0.67
C VAL A 32 4.61 -13.99 0.14
N TYR A 33 4.81 -15.12 -0.50
CA TYR A 33 4.65 -16.45 0.09
C TYR A 33 6.01 -17.10 0.39
N ASN A 34 6.19 -17.62 1.60
CA ASN A 34 7.35 -18.42 1.97
C ASN A 34 7.04 -19.92 1.75
N PRO A 35 7.66 -20.59 0.77
CA PRO A 35 7.42 -22.01 0.52
C PRO A 35 7.92 -22.93 1.64
N ASN A 36 8.82 -22.45 2.52
CA ASN A 36 9.38 -23.26 3.60
C ASN A 36 8.54 -23.22 4.88
N SER A 37 7.92 -22.08 5.21
CA SER A 37 7.13 -21.90 6.43
C SER A 37 5.62 -21.90 6.20
N GLY A 38 5.18 -21.74 4.94
CA GLY A 38 3.78 -21.53 4.60
C GLY A 38 3.27 -20.10 4.86
N GLU A 39 4.13 -19.21 5.33
CA GLU A 39 3.76 -17.83 5.67
C GLU A 39 3.40 -17.01 4.43
N HIS A 40 2.35 -16.20 4.55
CA HIS A 40 2.09 -15.09 3.63
C HIS A 40 2.41 -13.78 4.34
N PHE A 41 3.31 -13.00 3.74
CA PHE A 41 3.68 -11.66 4.18
C PHE A 41 2.99 -10.61 3.31
N TYR A 42 2.50 -9.55 3.94
CA TYR A 42 1.73 -8.49 3.29
C TYR A 42 2.39 -7.14 3.57
N THR A 43 2.69 -6.39 2.51
CA THR A 43 3.42 -5.13 2.67
C THR A 43 3.13 -4.11 1.57
N ALA A 44 3.14 -2.83 1.93
CA ALA A 44 3.21 -1.72 0.98
C ALA A 44 4.64 -1.50 0.43
N SER A 45 5.65 -2.12 1.04
CA SER A 45 7.06 -1.92 0.74
C SER A 45 7.51 -2.83 -0.39
N THR A 46 7.81 -2.25 -1.55
CA THR A 46 8.49 -2.94 -2.65
C THR A 46 9.85 -3.49 -2.23
N TYR A 47 10.55 -2.83 -1.29
CA TYR A 47 11.82 -3.32 -0.75
C TYR A 47 11.65 -4.61 0.06
N GLU A 48 10.70 -4.67 0.98
CA GLU A 48 10.45 -5.90 1.76
C GLU A 48 10.06 -7.03 0.79
N ARG A 49 9.16 -6.76 -0.14
CA ARG A 49 8.75 -7.71 -1.20
C ARG A 49 9.93 -8.24 -2.01
N ASP A 50 10.76 -7.37 -2.55
CA ASP A 50 11.88 -7.77 -3.42
C ASP A 50 13.02 -8.40 -2.62
N SER A 51 13.21 -8.01 -1.36
CA SER A 51 14.18 -8.65 -0.48
C SER A 51 13.78 -10.07 -0.11
N LEU A 52 12.50 -10.30 0.21
CA LEU A 52 11.96 -11.64 0.42
C LEU A 52 12.05 -12.48 -0.87
N GLY A 53 11.75 -11.87 -2.03
CA GLY A 53 11.92 -12.52 -3.33
C GLY A 53 13.36 -12.96 -3.61
N ARG A 54 14.35 -12.10 -3.31
CA ARG A 54 15.79 -12.41 -3.46
C ARG A 54 16.26 -13.58 -2.61
N ILE A 55 15.61 -13.82 -1.46
CA ILE A 55 15.92 -14.96 -0.57
C ILE A 55 15.00 -16.17 -0.81
N GLY A 56 14.29 -16.21 -1.94
CA GLY A 56 13.56 -17.40 -2.40
C GLY A 56 12.08 -17.44 -2.02
N TRP A 57 11.50 -16.35 -1.50
CA TRP A 57 10.04 -16.28 -1.32
C TRP A 57 9.36 -15.99 -2.66
N HIS A 58 8.14 -16.49 -2.84
CA HIS A 58 7.37 -16.31 -4.06
C HIS A 58 6.61 -14.99 -4.00
N LYS A 59 6.82 -14.10 -4.97
CA LYS A 59 6.03 -12.88 -5.13
C LYS A 59 4.71 -13.24 -5.82
N GLU A 60 3.59 -13.03 -5.14
CA GLU A 60 2.27 -13.43 -5.62
C GLU A 60 1.43 -12.26 -6.16
N GLY A 61 2.08 -11.12 -6.40
CA GLY A 61 1.43 -9.91 -6.91
C GLY A 61 0.86 -9.03 -5.80
N VAL A 62 -0.20 -8.28 -6.13
CA VAL A 62 -0.90 -7.37 -5.21
C VAL A 62 -2.14 -8.07 -4.67
N GLY A 63 -2.27 -8.17 -3.34
CA GLY A 63 -3.44 -8.76 -2.68
C GLY A 63 -4.65 -7.81 -2.70
N TRP A 64 -4.43 -6.53 -2.39
CA TRP A 64 -5.47 -5.49 -2.40
C TRP A 64 -4.87 -4.08 -2.49
N LEU A 65 -5.73 -3.09 -2.72
CA LEU A 65 -5.40 -1.67 -2.63
C LEU A 65 -5.91 -1.09 -1.32
N ALA A 66 -5.03 -0.49 -0.54
CA ALA A 66 -5.36 0.20 0.71
C ALA A 66 -5.54 1.70 0.49
N PRO A 67 -6.48 2.37 1.17
CA PRO A 67 -6.61 3.82 1.14
C PRO A 67 -5.44 4.52 1.84
N SER A 68 -5.26 5.81 1.53
CA SER A 68 -4.31 6.69 2.22
C SER A 68 -4.75 7.09 3.64
N SER A 69 -6.04 6.97 3.95
CA SER A 69 -6.62 7.32 5.26
C SER A 69 -7.68 6.32 5.69
N GLY A 70 -7.87 6.15 7.00
CA GLY A 70 -8.91 5.28 7.54
C GLY A 70 -8.51 4.69 8.89
N GLN A 71 -8.93 3.45 9.14
CA GLN A 71 -8.60 2.75 10.37
C GLN A 71 -7.24 2.06 10.24
N ALA A 72 -6.35 2.26 11.21
CA ALA A 72 -5.01 1.71 11.17
C ALA A 72 -5.00 0.17 11.30
N VAL A 73 -4.39 -0.52 10.34
CA VAL A 73 -4.07 -1.95 10.45
C VAL A 73 -2.67 -2.09 11.05
N HIS A 74 -2.59 -2.75 12.19
CA HIS A 74 -1.38 -2.96 12.97
C HIS A 74 -0.64 -4.22 12.50
N ARG A 75 0.69 -4.13 12.32
CA ARG A 75 1.55 -5.30 12.07
C ARG A 75 2.31 -5.69 13.32
N LEU A 76 2.34 -6.99 13.60
CA LEU A 76 3.10 -7.58 14.69
C LEU A 76 3.94 -8.73 14.16
N TYR A 77 5.11 -8.92 14.74
CA TYR A 77 6.03 -10.00 14.44
C TYR A 77 6.23 -10.90 15.66
N ASN A 78 6.12 -12.22 15.49
CA ASN A 78 6.44 -13.19 16.51
C ASN A 78 7.90 -13.65 16.37
N PRO A 79 8.81 -13.25 17.29
CA PRO A 79 10.22 -13.64 17.19
C PRO A 79 10.46 -15.14 17.39
N ASN A 80 9.50 -15.88 17.94
CA ASN A 80 9.66 -17.32 18.21
C ASN A 80 9.25 -18.19 17.01
N SER A 81 8.23 -17.78 16.26
CA SER A 81 7.74 -18.55 15.10
C SER A 81 8.16 -17.95 13.75
N GLY A 82 8.47 -16.65 13.72
CA GLY A 82 8.68 -15.90 12.49
C GLY A 82 7.40 -15.29 11.89
N ASP A 83 6.22 -15.63 12.41
CA ASP A 83 4.94 -15.21 11.85
C ASP A 83 4.70 -13.70 11.99
N HIS A 84 4.09 -13.12 10.96
CA HIS A 84 3.47 -11.80 11.02
C HIS A 84 1.95 -11.88 11.23
N HIS A 85 1.43 -10.97 12.05
CA HIS A 85 -0.01 -10.81 12.30
C HIS A 85 -0.47 -9.40 11.95
N TYR A 86 -1.68 -9.28 11.39
CA TYR A 86 -2.27 -8.03 10.94
C TYR A 86 -3.66 -7.84 11.54
N THR A 87 -3.91 -6.69 12.18
CA THR A 87 -5.18 -6.49 12.89
C THR A 87 -5.62 -5.02 12.99
N LEU A 88 -6.92 -4.78 12.87
CA LEU A 88 -7.55 -3.52 13.29
C LEU A 88 -7.74 -3.43 14.81
N SER A 89 -7.74 -4.57 15.51
CA SER A 89 -8.05 -4.62 16.92
C SER A 89 -6.86 -4.16 17.75
N GLY A 90 -6.98 -2.97 18.35
CA GLY A 90 -6.03 -2.50 19.35
C GLY A 90 -5.92 -3.45 20.55
N GLY A 91 -6.99 -4.16 20.89
CA GLY A 91 -7.02 -5.17 21.96
C GLY A 91 -6.19 -6.42 21.61
N GLU A 92 -6.36 -6.96 20.40
CA GLU A 92 -5.58 -8.11 19.90
C GLU A 92 -4.10 -7.76 19.83
N LYS A 93 -3.76 -6.60 19.25
CA LYS A 93 -2.38 -6.07 19.25
C LYS A 93 -1.80 -6.02 20.67
N ASN A 94 -2.51 -5.38 21.61
CA ASN A 94 -2.02 -5.23 22.98
C ASN A 94 -1.85 -6.57 23.69
N HIS A 95 -2.72 -7.54 23.41
CA HIS A 95 -2.62 -8.89 23.95
C HIS A 95 -1.38 -9.62 23.42
N LEU A 96 -1.16 -9.60 22.09
CA LEU A 96 0.00 -10.23 21.47
C LEU A 96 1.33 -9.61 21.93
N VAL A 97 1.38 -8.28 22.09
CA VAL A 97 2.56 -7.59 22.67
C VAL A 97 2.85 -8.09 24.09
N LYS A 98 1.82 -8.29 24.93
CA LYS A 98 2.00 -8.87 26.28
C LYS A 98 2.53 -10.31 26.22
N LEU A 99 2.21 -11.06 25.16
CA LEU A 99 2.74 -12.40 24.90
C LEU A 99 4.13 -12.40 24.26
N GLY A 100 4.77 -11.23 24.12
CA GLY A 100 6.14 -11.11 23.62
C GLY A 100 6.27 -10.88 22.11
N TRP A 101 5.17 -10.63 21.40
CA TRP A 101 5.23 -10.23 19.99
C TRP A 101 5.76 -8.79 19.88
N ARG A 102 6.54 -8.53 18.83
CA ARG A 102 7.03 -7.18 18.53
C ARG A 102 5.98 -6.43 17.72
N TYR A 103 5.53 -5.28 18.23
CA TYR A 103 4.74 -4.36 17.43
C TYR A 103 5.64 -3.61 16.43
N GLU A 104 5.31 -3.67 15.16
CA GLU A 104 6.11 -3.09 14.08
C GLU A 104 5.50 -1.82 13.48
N GLY A 105 4.38 -1.34 14.05
CA GLY A 105 3.71 -0.12 13.64
C GLY A 105 2.43 -0.35 12.83
N ILE A 106 1.97 0.73 12.21
CA ILE A 106 0.84 0.72 11.29
C ILE A 106 1.38 0.27 9.93
N ALA A 107 0.81 -0.79 9.37
CA ALA A 107 1.24 -1.31 8.08
C ALA A 107 0.53 -0.61 6.92
N TRP A 108 -0.77 -0.36 7.04
CA TRP A 108 -1.60 0.40 6.09
C TRP A 108 -2.89 0.86 6.76
N GLN A 109 -3.73 1.61 6.02
CA GLN A 109 -5.06 2.02 6.45
C GLN A 109 -6.13 1.14 5.84
N SER A 110 -7.21 0.90 6.59
CA SER A 110 -8.44 0.25 6.14
C SER A 110 -9.50 1.28 5.79
N GLY A 111 -10.25 1.00 4.73
CA GLY A 111 -11.40 1.80 4.28
C GLY A 111 -11.96 1.25 2.98
N GLY A 112 -13.03 1.85 2.46
CA GLY A 112 -13.74 1.32 1.30
C GLY A 112 -14.74 0.23 1.66
N THR A 113 -15.09 -0.59 0.67
CA THR A 113 -16.18 -1.57 0.77
C THR A 113 -15.77 -2.99 0.39
N VAL A 114 -14.51 -3.22 -0.01
CA VAL A 114 -14.03 -4.53 -0.45
C VAL A 114 -13.51 -5.31 0.77
N PRO A 115 -14.14 -6.43 1.18
CA PRO A 115 -13.76 -7.11 2.41
C PRO A 115 -12.47 -7.94 2.25
N VAL A 116 -11.56 -7.83 3.22
CA VAL A 116 -10.44 -8.76 3.38
C VAL A 116 -10.78 -9.78 4.46
N TYR A 117 -10.86 -11.04 4.06
CA TYR A 117 -11.17 -12.18 4.92
C TYR A 117 -9.92 -12.67 5.65
N ARG A 118 -10.04 -13.00 6.93
CA ARG A 118 -9.00 -13.66 7.71
C ARG A 118 -9.34 -15.11 7.98
N LEU A 119 -8.36 -15.97 7.81
CA LEU A 119 -8.44 -17.38 8.14
C LEU A 119 -7.28 -17.78 9.04
N TYR A 120 -7.56 -18.69 9.98
CA TYR A 120 -6.58 -19.27 10.88
C TYR A 120 -6.43 -20.77 10.62
N ASN A 121 -5.19 -21.24 10.50
CA ASN A 121 -4.86 -22.66 10.40
C ASN A 121 -4.48 -23.22 11.79
N PRO A 122 -5.38 -23.96 12.47
CA PRO A 122 -5.08 -24.51 13.79
C PRO A 122 -4.00 -25.62 13.77
N ASN A 123 -3.67 -26.15 12.59
CA ASN A 123 -2.70 -27.23 12.42
C ASN A 123 -1.31 -26.72 12.00
N ALA A 124 -1.16 -25.42 11.74
CA ALA A 124 0.10 -24.82 11.34
C ALA A 124 0.93 -24.38 12.55
N ARG A 125 2.25 -24.55 12.49
CA ARG A 125 3.19 -24.00 13.47
C ARG A 125 3.63 -22.58 13.11
N THR A 126 3.68 -22.29 11.82
CA THR A 126 4.05 -21.02 11.19
C THR A 126 3.14 -20.79 9.99
N GLY A 127 3.01 -19.56 9.51
CA GLY A 127 2.04 -19.21 8.47
C GLY A 127 0.61 -19.47 8.93
N THR A 128 0.35 -19.19 10.21
CA THR A 128 -0.91 -19.56 10.86
C THR A 128 -2.12 -18.76 10.39
N HIS A 129 -1.92 -17.57 9.81
CA HIS A 129 -2.99 -16.70 9.35
C HIS A 129 -2.89 -16.41 7.86
N HIS A 130 -4.05 -16.31 7.20
CA HIS A 130 -4.17 -15.95 5.79
C HIS A 130 -5.16 -14.79 5.62
N TYR A 131 -4.85 -13.87 4.71
CA TYR A 131 -5.64 -12.67 4.43
C TYR A 131 -5.93 -12.57 2.94
N THR A 132 -7.21 -12.51 2.57
CA THR A 132 -7.58 -12.57 1.15
C THR A 132 -8.87 -11.82 0.83
N LEU A 133 -8.91 -11.21 -0.36
CA LEU A 133 -10.15 -10.74 -0.97
C LEU A 133 -10.98 -11.88 -1.58
N SER A 134 -10.34 -13.02 -1.90
CA SER A 134 -10.97 -14.11 -2.63
C SER A 134 -11.85 -14.94 -1.71
N ALA A 135 -13.16 -14.81 -1.88
CA ALA A 135 -14.13 -15.71 -1.25
C ALA A 135 -13.89 -17.18 -1.65
N GLY A 136 -13.45 -17.45 -2.88
CA GLY A 136 -13.13 -18.80 -3.34
C GLY A 136 -11.90 -19.40 -2.63
N GLU A 137 -10.85 -18.61 -2.40
CA GLU A 137 -9.68 -19.04 -1.63
C GLU A 137 -10.07 -19.30 -0.17
N ARG A 138 -10.83 -18.38 0.45
CA ARG A 138 -11.41 -18.57 1.79
C ARG A 138 -12.19 -19.89 1.87
N ASP A 139 -13.12 -20.12 0.96
CA ASP A 139 -14.00 -21.29 1.01
C ASP A 139 -13.21 -22.59 0.77
N SER A 140 -12.16 -22.54 -0.06
CA SER A 140 -11.28 -23.69 -0.30
C SER A 140 -10.43 -24.02 0.92
N LEU A 141 -9.88 -23.01 1.60
CA LEU A 141 -9.13 -23.18 2.85
C LEU A 141 -10.01 -23.72 3.99
N VAL A 142 -11.25 -23.23 4.10
CA VAL A 142 -12.23 -23.75 5.07
C VAL A 142 -12.52 -25.23 4.84
N LYS A 143 -12.70 -25.66 3.58
CA LYS A 143 -12.93 -27.07 3.24
C LYS A 143 -11.80 -27.99 3.68
N ILE A 144 -10.56 -27.48 3.74
CA ILE A 144 -9.39 -28.25 4.19
C ILE A 144 -9.03 -28.02 5.66
N GLY A 145 -9.95 -27.44 6.45
CA GLY A 145 -9.86 -27.39 7.92
C GLY A 145 -9.35 -26.08 8.50
N TRP A 146 -9.16 -25.03 7.70
CA TRP A 146 -8.90 -23.69 8.23
C TRP A 146 -10.17 -23.09 8.84
N ARG A 147 -10.01 -22.23 9.84
CA ARG A 147 -11.11 -21.52 10.49
C ARG A 147 -11.27 -20.15 9.85
N TYR A 148 -12.45 -19.84 9.33
CA TYR A 148 -12.79 -18.49 8.90
C TYR A 148 -13.08 -17.62 10.14
N GLU A 149 -12.34 -16.54 10.29
CA GLU A 149 -12.43 -15.63 11.45
C GLU A 149 -13.19 -14.33 11.15
N GLY A 150 -13.78 -14.22 9.97
CA GLY A 150 -14.54 -13.05 9.55
C GLY A 150 -13.76 -12.09 8.66
N ILE A 151 -14.36 -10.90 8.48
CA ILE A 151 -13.73 -9.78 7.79
C ILE A 151 -12.78 -9.11 8.79
N SER A 152 -11.50 -8.99 8.43
CA SER A 152 -10.53 -8.28 9.28
C SER A 152 -10.48 -6.78 9.02
N TRP A 153 -10.66 -6.36 7.77
CA TRP A 153 -10.74 -4.95 7.37
C TRP A 153 -11.31 -4.79 5.96
N TYR A 154 -11.43 -3.55 5.52
CA TYR A 154 -11.86 -3.20 4.17
C TYR A 154 -10.73 -2.56 3.36
N ALA A 155 -10.69 -2.91 2.09
CA ALA A 155 -9.86 -2.34 1.05
C ALA A 155 -10.72 -1.49 0.09
N ILE A 156 -10.07 -0.65 -0.71
CA ILE A 156 -10.73 0.21 -1.69
C ILE A 156 -10.74 -0.38 -3.10
N GLY A 157 -9.95 -1.43 -3.36
CA GLY A 157 -9.87 -2.04 -4.68
C GLY A 157 -9.27 -3.44 -4.67
N ASN A 158 -9.59 -4.18 -5.73
CA ASN A 158 -9.03 -5.50 -5.96
C ASN A 158 -7.59 -5.38 -6.45
N GLY A 159 -6.66 -6.01 -5.73
CA GLY A 159 -5.25 -6.09 -6.14
C GLY A 159 -5.00 -7.17 -7.18
N ALA A 160 -5.90 -8.15 -7.31
CA ALA A 160 -5.71 -9.33 -8.16
C ALA A 160 -5.63 -9.02 -9.67
N GLU A 161 -6.02 -7.81 -10.10
CA GLU A 161 -5.77 -7.34 -11.47
C GLU A 161 -4.27 -7.12 -11.75
N TYR A 162 -3.44 -6.99 -10.70
CA TYR A 162 -1.99 -6.82 -10.77
C TYR A 162 -1.26 -8.13 -10.40
N ALA A 163 -1.44 -9.15 -11.25
CA ALA A 163 -0.92 -10.51 -11.07
C ALA A 163 0.62 -10.62 -11.21
N ASP A 164 1.28 -9.63 -11.82
CA ASP A 164 2.73 -9.52 -11.81
C ASP A 164 3.13 -8.43 -10.80
N ALA A 165 3.96 -8.77 -9.81
CA ALA A 165 4.49 -7.81 -8.85
C ALA A 165 5.25 -6.63 -9.52
N ASN A 166 5.63 -6.79 -10.80
CA ASN A 166 6.24 -5.76 -11.63
C ASN A 166 5.24 -5.00 -12.54
N SER A 167 3.94 -5.35 -12.58
CA SER A 167 2.94 -4.72 -13.47
C SER A 167 2.13 -3.60 -12.83
N TYR A 168 2.40 -3.21 -11.57
CA TYR A 168 1.81 -2.00 -11.03
C TYR A 168 2.51 -0.77 -11.62
N SER A 169 1.87 -0.16 -12.62
CA SER A 169 2.09 1.23 -13.02
C SER A 169 0.82 2.00 -12.68
N PRO A 170 0.87 3.08 -11.87
CA PRO A 170 -0.31 3.93 -11.71
C PRO A 170 -0.72 4.42 -13.10
N VAL A 171 -1.98 4.22 -13.45
CA VAL A 171 -2.54 4.69 -14.72
C VAL A 171 -2.18 6.16 -14.87
N LYS A 172 -1.29 6.49 -15.82
CA LYS A 172 -1.19 7.86 -16.33
C LYS A 172 -2.56 8.18 -16.88
N ASN A 173 -3.23 9.15 -16.28
CA ASN A 173 -4.47 9.72 -16.79
C ASN A 173 -4.28 9.98 -18.30
N SER A 174 -5.00 9.22 -19.12
CA SER A 174 -4.98 9.30 -20.58
C SER A 174 -5.75 10.54 -21.02
N ASN A 175 -5.20 11.72 -20.73
CA ASN A 175 -5.62 12.96 -21.37
C ASN A 175 -4.51 14.01 -21.35
N SER A 176 -3.47 13.83 -22.16
CA SER A 176 -2.71 14.93 -22.76
C SER A 176 -1.86 14.42 -23.92
N GLY A 177 -1.98 15.13 -25.04
CA GLY A 177 -1.50 14.73 -26.35
C GLY A 177 0.01 14.53 -26.47
N SER A 178 0.35 13.89 -27.58
CA SER A 178 1.70 13.70 -28.08
C SER A 178 2.52 14.99 -28.09
N ASN A 179 3.70 14.95 -27.47
CA ASN A 179 4.90 15.32 -28.21
C ASN A 179 6.14 14.64 -27.63
N SER A 180 6.89 14.00 -28.52
CA SER A 180 8.17 13.34 -28.26
C SER A 180 9.30 14.37 -28.29
N SER A 181 10.09 14.44 -27.22
CA SER A 181 11.49 14.86 -27.27
C SER A 181 12.20 14.34 -26.02
N GLY A 182 13.36 13.72 -26.21
CA GLY A 182 14.03 12.86 -25.25
C GLY A 182 14.48 13.51 -23.94
N GLY A 183 14.58 12.67 -22.92
CA GLY A 183 15.08 13.00 -21.60
C GLY A 183 14.75 11.86 -20.62
N SER A 184 15.66 10.90 -20.49
CA SER A 184 15.58 9.83 -19.49
C SER A 184 15.75 10.45 -18.09
N THR A 185 14.66 10.67 -17.35
CA THR A 185 14.72 11.08 -15.94
C THR A 185 14.40 9.91 -15.03
N VAL A 186 15.47 9.40 -14.42
CA VAL A 186 15.49 8.53 -13.25
C VAL A 186 14.66 9.17 -12.13
N GLY A 187 13.86 8.40 -11.40
CA GLY A 187 13.50 8.75 -10.01
C GLY A 187 12.07 9.20 -9.69
N VAL A 188 11.02 8.61 -10.29
CA VAL A 188 9.65 8.80 -9.75
C VAL A 188 9.31 7.67 -8.79
N ASN A 189 9.17 7.98 -7.50
CA ASN A 189 8.53 7.08 -6.55
C ASN A 189 7.01 7.15 -6.80
N PRO A 190 6.34 6.07 -7.26
CA PRO A 190 4.94 6.13 -7.70
C PRO A 190 3.95 6.52 -6.60
N ASP A 191 4.36 6.37 -5.33
CA ASP A 191 3.52 6.56 -4.14
C ASP A 191 3.53 8.00 -3.59
N GLY A 192 4.42 8.88 -4.08
CA GLY A 192 4.64 10.21 -3.49
C GLY A 192 5.13 10.18 -2.03
N MET A 193 5.66 9.04 -1.58
CA MET A 193 6.14 8.82 -0.21
C MET A 193 7.67 8.75 -0.18
N VAL A 194 8.26 9.24 0.91
CA VAL A 194 9.71 9.30 1.12
C VAL A 194 10.08 8.74 2.48
N PHE A 195 11.31 8.27 2.62
CA PHE A 195 11.88 7.77 3.86
C PHE A 195 12.71 8.86 4.53
N VAL A 196 12.52 9.06 5.83
CA VAL A 196 13.26 10.04 6.62
C VAL A 196 13.82 9.36 7.87
N ALA A 197 15.14 9.43 8.05
CA ALA A 197 15.83 8.86 9.21
C ALA A 197 15.55 9.65 10.50
N ARG A 198 16.08 9.13 11.61
CA ARG A 198 16.07 9.79 12.93
C ARG A 198 14.65 10.17 13.40
N ASN A 199 13.69 9.25 13.28
CA ASN A 199 12.28 9.46 13.61
C ASN A 199 11.64 10.63 12.85
N GLY A 200 12.10 10.92 11.64
CA GLY A 200 11.63 12.07 10.85
C GLY A 200 12.44 13.34 11.05
N GLU A 201 13.46 13.35 11.91
CA GLU A 201 14.28 14.53 12.18
C GLU A 201 15.44 14.69 11.17
N ALA A 202 15.61 13.78 10.22
CA ALA A 202 16.64 13.96 9.18
C ALA A 202 16.28 15.10 8.21
N ASP A 203 17.26 15.92 7.84
CA ASP A 203 17.10 17.01 6.87
C ASP A 203 17.00 16.50 5.43
N ALA A 204 17.46 15.27 5.20
CA ALA A 204 17.37 14.61 3.92
C ALA A 204 16.23 13.58 3.92
N TYR A 205 15.63 13.39 2.75
CA TYR A 205 14.73 12.29 2.47
C TYR A 205 15.24 11.45 1.31
N TRP A 206 14.81 10.20 1.28
CA TRP A 206 15.16 9.22 0.25
C TRP A 206 13.88 8.70 -0.39
N TYR A 207 13.85 8.58 -1.71
CA TYR A 207 12.76 7.85 -2.37
C TYR A 207 12.85 6.36 -2.06
N ARG A 208 14.06 5.85 -1.82
CA ARG A 208 14.29 4.43 -1.55
C ARG A 208 15.06 4.26 -0.26
N ILE A 209 14.52 3.43 0.63
CA ILE A 209 15.18 3.07 1.90
C ILE A 209 16.59 2.46 1.68
N GLU A 210 16.83 1.88 0.51
CA GLU A 210 18.12 1.28 0.10
C GLU A 210 19.21 2.32 -0.25
N ASN A 211 18.82 3.54 -0.60
CA ASN A 211 19.76 4.64 -0.83
C ASN A 211 20.11 5.40 0.46
N MET A 212 19.48 5.02 1.58
CA MET A 212 19.85 5.54 2.89
C MET A 212 21.24 5.01 3.30
N PRO A 213 22.07 5.81 3.99
CA PRO A 213 23.39 5.37 4.43
C PRO A 213 23.34 4.02 5.17
N TYR A 214 24.29 3.13 4.90
CA TYR A 214 24.31 1.77 5.48
C TYR A 214 24.33 1.75 7.03
N ASN A 215 24.77 2.84 7.67
CA ASN A 215 24.77 3.04 9.11
C ASN A 215 23.45 3.63 9.65
N THR A 216 22.40 3.69 8.82
CA THR A 216 21.06 4.15 9.23
C THR A 216 20.45 3.18 10.24
N ASN A 217 19.96 3.72 11.36
CA ASN A 217 19.12 2.95 12.27
C ASN A 217 17.71 2.84 11.69
N PHE A 218 17.41 1.73 11.01
CA PHE A 218 16.13 1.50 10.32
C PHE A 218 14.92 1.44 11.26
N ASN A 219 15.11 1.12 12.56
CA ASN A 219 14.04 1.21 13.56
C ASN A 219 13.59 2.66 13.84
N ARG A 220 14.36 3.65 13.33
CA ARG A 220 14.10 5.08 13.44
C ARG A 220 13.88 5.72 12.07
N VAL A 221 13.45 4.95 11.07
CA VAL A 221 13.08 5.48 9.76
C VAL A 221 11.56 5.57 9.70
N ILE A 222 11.05 6.74 9.30
CA ILE A 222 9.62 6.95 9.08
C ILE A 222 9.34 7.13 7.59
N LYS A 223 8.12 6.79 7.17
CA LYS A 223 7.60 7.06 5.83
C LYS A 223 6.65 8.27 5.92
N MET A 224 6.84 9.27 5.08
CA MET A 224 5.95 10.45 4.99
C MET A 224 5.75 10.89 3.55
N SER A 225 4.77 11.74 3.26
CA SER A 225 4.62 12.23 1.89
C SER A 225 5.79 13.14 1.50
N GLU A 226 6.16 13.15 0.22
CA GLU A 226 7.18 14.06 -0.30
C GLU A 226 6.78 15.52 -0.07
N ALA A 227 5.49 15.83 -0.22
CA ALA A 227 4.95 17.15 0.06
C ALA A 227 5.18 17.58 1.52
N ASP A 228 4.93 16.69 2.49
CA ASP A 228 5.16 16.97 3.91
C ASP A 228 6.66 17.09 4.22
N ALA A 229 7.49 16.28 3.58
CA ALA A 229 8.95 16.37 3.73
C ALA A 229 9.47 17.73 3.22
N LEU A 230 9.06 18.15 2.03
CA LEU A 230 9.40 19.46 1.47
C LEU A 230 8.84 20.62 2.30
N ALA A 231 7.58 20.53 2.76
CA ALA A 231 6.96 21.52 3.65
C ALA A 231 7.70 21.62 5.00
N SER A 232 8.29 20.52 5.46
CA SER A 232 9.13 20.45 6.66
C SER A 232 10.59 20.89 6.41
N GLY A 233 10.88 21.47 5.25
CA GLY A 233 12.22 21.96 4.89
C GLY A 233 13.25 20.87 4.56
N LYS A 234 12.80 19.63 4.32
CA LYS A 234 13.69 18.52 3.96
C LYS A 234 14.05 18.59 2.49
N HIS A 235 15.22 18.07 2.15
CA HIS A 235 15.71 18.01 0.77
C HIS A 235 15.95 16.57 0.33
N HIS A 236 15.84 16.34 -0.96
CA HIS A 236 16.19 15.05 -1.53
C HIS A 236 17.68 14.75 -1.32
N SER A 237 18.00 13.52 -0.90
CA SER A 237 19.39 13.09 -0.77
C SER A 237 20.12 13.17 -2.12
N LYS A 238 21.34 13.72 -2.11
CA LYS A 238 22.18 13.83 -3.32
C LYS A 238 22.88 12.54 -3.71
N THR A 239 22.77 11.51 -2.88
CA THR A 239 23.45 10.22 -3.06
C THR A 239 22.49 9.10 -3.48
N GLU A 240 21.31 9.46 -4.02
CA GLU A 240 20.43 8.52 -4.71
C GLU A 240 20.83 8.28 -6.16
#